data_AF-A0A645C987-F1
#
_entry.id   AF-A0A645C987-F1
#
_cell.length_a   1.000
_cell.length_b   1.000
_cell.length_c   1.000
_cell.angle_alpha   90.00
_cell.angle_beta   90.00
_cell.angle_gamma   90.00
#
_symmetry.space_group_name_H-M   'P 1'
#
loop_
_entity.id
_entity.type
_entity.pdbx_description
1 polymer ?
#
loop_
_entity_poly.entity_id
_entity_poly.type
_entity_poly.pdbx_seq_one_letter_code
_entity_poly.pdbx_strand_id
1 'polypeptide(L)' 'MNKNLMLLQSVIKLNKSEMKSVKGGVSVDEYCANLQTIARDRYAIEEWTSGQWDAWDNAWSTHCIN' A
#
# COMPACT_ATOMS: atom_id res chain seq x y z
N MET A 1 24.30 19.69 -23.96
CA MET A 1 23.38 18.59 -23.62
C MET A 1 23.53 18.29 -22.13
N ASN A 2 22.47 18.53 -21.34
CA ASN A 2 22.49 18.44 -19.88
C ASN A 2 22.55 16.98 -19.40
N LYS A 3 23.69 16.59 -18.85
CA LYS A 3 23.87 15.38 -18.04
C LYS A 3 23.46 15.73 -16.61
N ASN A 4 22.25 15.43 -16.15
CA ASN A 4 21.92 15.40 -14.70
C ASN A 4 20.51 14.86 -14.39
N LEU A 5 20.02 13.88 -15.15
CA LEU A 5 18.74 13.21 -14.86
C LEU A 5 18.93 11.74 -14.43
N MET A 6 20.02 11.42 -13.71
CA MET A 6 20.31 10.07 -13.21
C MET A 6 20.28 9.94 -11.67
N LEU A 7 19.78 10.94 -10.95
CA LEU A 7 19.77 10.97 -9.47
C LEU A 7 18.46 10.50 -8.82
N LEU A 8 17.53 9.87 -9.55
CA LEU A 8 16.20 9.52 -9.00
C LEU A 8 16.04 8.07 -8.53
N GLN A 9 17.10 7.25 -8.51
CA GLN A 9 16.99 5.82 -8.12
C GLN A 9 18.10 5.30 -7.21
N SER A 10 18.76 6.15 -6.42
CA SER A 10 19.40 5.61 -5.20
C SER A 10 18.28 5.20 -4.26
N VAL A 11 17.93 3.91 -4.24
CA VAL A 11 17.04 3.33 -3.23
C VAL A 11 17.69 3.59 -1.88
N ILE A 12 17.24 4.65 -1.20
CA ILE A 12 17.70 4.97 0.16
C ILE A 12 17.17 3.86 1.05
N LYS A 13 18.02 2.89 1.38
CA LYS A 13 17.67 1.77 2.24
C LYS A 13 17.75 2.27 3.69
N LEU A 14 16.59 2.61 4.25
CA LEU A 14 16.47 3.05 5.63
C LEU A 14 16.82 1.92 6.59
N ASN A 15 17.56 2.24 7.64
CA ASN A 15 17.80 1.32 8.75
C ASN A 15 16.54 1.22 9.64
N LYS A 16 16.51 0.24 10.55
CA LYS A 16 15.34 -0.03 11.42
C LYS A 16 14.92 1.19 12.27
N SER A 17 15.86 2.03 12.67
CA SER A 17 15.57 3.25 13.44
C SER A 17 14.98 4.33 12.54
N GLU A 18 15.53 4.49 11.34
CA GLU A 18 15.03 5.45 10.35
C GLU A 18 13.62 5.10 9.89
N MET A 19 13.34 3.82 9.61
CA MET A 19 12.00 3.32 9.29
C MET A 19 10.98 3.65 10.39
N LYS A 20 11.35 3.50 11.66
CA LYS A 20 10.50 3.86 12.79
C LYS A 20 10.29 5.37 12.95
N SER A 21 11.21 6.16 12.41
CA SER A 21 11.15 7.63 12.45
C SER A 21 10.40 8.25 11.28
N VAL A 22 10.08 7.45 10.24
CA VAL A 22 9.23 7.90 9.14
C VAL A 22 7.85 8.22 9.72
N LYS A 23 7.52 9.52 9.74
CA LYS A 23 6.19 10.01 10.07
C LYS A 23 5.44 10.24 8.77
N GLY A 24 4.46 9.39 8.49
CA GLY A 24 3.65 9.45 7.27
C GLY A 24 3.01 8.09 6.96
N GLY A 25 1.96 8.09 6.14
CA GLY A 25 1.12 6.92 5.90
C GLY A 25 0.02 6.76 6.94
N VAL A 26 -0.89 5.82 6.68
CA VAL A 26 -1.94 5.39 7.62
C VAL A 26 -1.40 4.29 8.53
N SER A 27 -1.94 4.16 9.74
CA SER A 27 -1.62 3.01 10.61
C SER A 27 -2.04 1.69 9.94
N VAL A 28 -1.49 0.55 10.38
CA VAL A 28 -1.93 -0.76 9.89
C VAL A 28 -3.43 -0.95 10.13
N ASP A 29 -3.92 -0.59 11.31
CA ASP A 29 -5.34 -0.67 11.65
C ASP A 29 -6.22 0.18 10.71
N GLU A 30 -5.80 1.42 10.45
CA GLU A 30 -6.50 2.33 9.54
C GLU A 30 -6.44 1.83 8.09
N TYR A 31 -5.30 1.29 7.65
CA TYR A 31 -5.16 0.66 6.34
C TYR A 31 -6.15 -0.50 6.16
N CYS A 32 -6.22 -1.40 7.14
CA CYS A 32 -7.14 -2.54 7.13
C CYS A 32 -8.60 -2.11 7.21
N ALA A 33 -8.93 -1.10 8.02
CA ALA A 33 -10.27 -0.51 8.05
C ALA A 33 -10.68 0.07 6.68
N ASN A 34 -9.74 0.72 5.99
CA ASN A 34 -9.98 1.25 4.65
C ASN A 34 -10.20 0.13 3.62
N LEU A 35 -9.40 -0.95 3.66
CA LEU A 35 -9.63 -2.12 2.79
C LEU A 35 -11.01 -2.74 2.99
N GLN A 36 -11.47 -2.87 4.24
CA GLN A 36 -12.83 -3.36 4.53
C GLN A 36 -13.92 -2.41 4.05
N THR A 37 -13.69 -1.10 4.17
CA THR A 37 -14.62 -0.08 3.66
C THR A 37 -14.77 -0.19 2.15
N ILE A 38 -13.66 -0.35 1.43
CA ILE A 38 -13.67 -0.53 -0.03
C ILE A 38 -14.39 -1.83 -0.41
N ALA A 39 -14.11 -2.95 0.24
CA ALA A 39 -14.75 -4.24 -0.08
C ALA A 39 -16.27 -4.25 0.18
N ARG A 40 -16.75 -3.37 1.05
CA ARG A 40 -18.19 -3.20 1.33
C ARG A 40 -18.85 -2.15 0.44
N ASP A 41 -18.07 -1.41 -0.32
CA ASP A 41 -18.60 -0.44 -1.25
C ASP A 41 -19.39 -1.15 -2.36
N ARG A 42 -20.51 -0.55 -2.75
CA ARG A 42 -21.42 -1.13 -3.74
C ARG A 42 -20.72 -1.39 -5.07
N TYR A 43 -19.83 -0.50 -5.49
CA TYR A 43 -19.08 -0.67 -6.73
C TYR A 43 -18.13 -1.86 -6.65
N ALA A 44 -17.49 -2.10 -5.51
CA ALA A 44 -16.67 -3.28 -5.33
C ALA A 44 -17.51 -4.57 -5.43
N ILE A 45 -18.67 -4.59 -4.81
CA ILE A 45 -19.57 -5.75 -4.81
C ILE A 45 -20.12 -6.06 -6.22
N GLU A 46 -20.51 -5.02 -6.96
CA GLU A 46 -21.24 -5.19 -8.24
C GLU A 46 -20.29 -5.25 -9.46
N GLU A 47 -19.16 -4.54 -9.43
CA GLU A 47 -18.38 -4.25 -10.64
C GLU A 47 -16.93 -4.75 -10.60
N TRP A 48 -16.40 -5.14 -9.44
CA TRP A 48 -15.02 -5.62 -9.40
C TRP A 48 -14.87 -6.96 -10.11
N THR A 49 -13.87 -7.00 -10.98
CA THR A 49 -13.38 -8.21 -11.61
C THR A 49 -12.72 -9.13 -10.58
N SER A 50 -12.56 -10.41 -10.92
CA SER A 50 -11.83 -11.37 -10.09
C SER A 50 -10.41 -10.90 -9.75
N GLY A 51 -9.69 -10.30 -10.70
CA GLY A 51 -8.34 -9.80 -10.45
C GLY A 51 -8.28 -8.63 -9.46
N GLN A 52 -9.36 -7.84 -9.34
CA GLN A 52 -9.46 -6.79 -8.32
C GLN A 52 -9.72 -7.38 -6.93
N TRP A 53 -10.54 -8.43 -6.84
CA TRP A 53 -10.73 -9.19 -5.62
C TRP A 53 -9.46 -9.94 -5.17
N ASP A 54 -8.72 -10.54 -6.11
CA ASP A 54 -7.43 -11.19 -5.83
C ASP A 54 -6.40 -10.18 -5.29
N ALA A 55 -6.36 -8.97 -5.87
CA ALA A 55 -5.49 -7.90 -5.40
C ALA A 55 -5.87 -7.43 -3.98
N TRP A 56 -7.17 -7.33 -3.70
CA TRP A 56 -7.66 -7.01 -2.35
C TRP A 56 -7.28 -8.10 -1.33
N ASP A 57 -7.48 -9.38 -1.68
CA ASP A 57 -7.14 -10.52 -0.81
C ASP A 57 -5.64 -10.58 -0.52
N ASN A 58 -4.80 -10.36 -1.55
CA ASN A 58 -3.37 -10.27 -1.38
C ASN A 58 -2.96 -9.10 -0.45
N ALA A 59 -3.59 -7.93 -0.60
CA ALA A 59 -3.34 -6.79 0.27
C ALA A 59 -3.75 -7.06 1.72
N TRP A 60 -4.92 -7.68 1.93
CA TRP A 60 -5.45 -8.05 3.23
C TRP A 60 -4.58 -9.11 3.93
N SER A 61 -4.25 -10.19 3.24
CA SER A 61 -3.40 -11.27 3.79
C SER A 61 -1.99 -10.81 4.10
N THR A 62 -1.42 -9.90 3.32
CA THR A 62 -0.06 -9.38 3.56
C THR A 62 -0.01 -8.45 4.78
N HIS A 63 -1.02 -7.59 4.96
CA HIS A 63 -0.93 -6.47 5.90
C HIS A 63 -1.85 -6.55 7.12
N CYS A 64 -2.92 -7.36 7.09
CA CYS A 64 -3.99 -7.31 8.09
C CYS A 64 -4.16 -8.59 8.93
N ILE A 65 -3.60 -9.73 8.51
CA ILE A 65 -3.77 -11.03 9.19
C ILE A 65 -2.49 -11.48 9.94
N ASN A 66 -1.44 -10.65 9.99
CA ASN A 66 -0.21 -10.95 10.73
C ASN A 66 -0.23 -10.45 12.18
#